data_AF-A0A2X4TPA6-F1
#
_entry.id   AF-A0A2X4TPA6-F1
#
_cell.length_a   1.000
_cell.length_b   1.000
_cell.length_c   1.000
_cell.angle_alpha   90.00
_cell.angle_beta   90.00
_cell.angle_gamma   90.00
#
_symmetry.space_group_name_H-M   'P 1'
#
loop_
_entity.id
_entity.type
_entity.pdbx_description
1 polymer ?
#
loop_
_entity_poly.entity_id
_entity_poly.type
_entity_poly.pdbx_seq_one_letter_code
_entity_poly.pdbx_strand_id
1 'polypeptide(L)'
;MELVEQQPDLDAVIVAVGGGGYISGIGTVLQQLSPKTQLIACWPENATSMYSALEAGHIFPVEEQETLSDGTAGGVEPNAITFPLCQQLIDRKFWSVKRKSNGRCARLPPAIAGLLKARPG
;
A
#
# COMPACT_ATOMS: atom_id res chain seq x y z
N MET A 1 9.65 13.35 1.47
CA MET A 1 10.12 14.72 1.15
C MET A 1 10.61 14.74 -0.28
N GLU A 2 11.62 13.93 -0.62
CA GLU A 2 12.19 13.81 -1.98
C GLU A 2 11.13 13.69 -3.10
N LEU A 3 10.10 12.86 -2.92
CA LEU A 3 9.08 12.63 -3.94
C LEU A 3 8.27 13.90 -4.30
N VAL A 4 7.91 14.69 -3.28
CA VAL A 4 7.10 15.91 -3.45
C VAL A 4 7.95 17.05 -4.00
N GLU A 5 9.23 17.08 -3.68
CA GLU A 5 10.17 18.08 -4.20
C GLU A 5 10.52 17.82 -5.67
N GLN A 6 10.67 16.55 -6.06
CA GLN A 6 10.97 16.16 -7.44
C GLN A 6 9.76 16.24 -8.36
N GLN A 7 8.55 16.00 -7.83
CA GLN A 7 7.31 16.10 -8.58
C GLN A 7 6.19 16.70 -7.70
N PRO A 8 6.00 18.03 -7.73
CA PRO A 8 5.00 18.68 -6.88
C PRO A 8 3.55 18.31 -7.26
N ASP A 9 3.31 17.94 -8.53
CA ASP A 9 1.97 17.62 -9.07
C ASP A 9 1.70 16.12 -9.18
N LEU A 10 2.09 15.35 -8.16
CA LEU A 10 1.76 13.92 -8.07
C LEU A 10 0.24 13.71 -7.90
N ASP A 11 -0.36 12.94 -8.80
CA ASP A 11 -1.76 12.52 -8.64
C ASP A 11 -1.88 11.39 -7.59
N ALA A 12 -0.93 10.45 -7.56
CA ALA A 12 -0.97 9.30 -6.67
C ALA A 12 0.42 8.70 -6.37
N VAL A 13 0.55 8.09 -5.19
CA VAL A 13 1.71 7.30 -4.75
C VAL A 13 1.22 5.91 -4.37
N ILE A 14 1.78 4.89 -5.02
CA ILE A 14 1.48 3.48 -4.72
C ILE A 14 2.59 2.92 -3.84
N VAL A 15 2.22 2.34 -2.70
CA VAL A 15 3.17 1.83 -1.71
C VAL A 15 2.82 0.40 -1.32
N ALA A 16 3.81 -0.49 -1.36
CA ALA A 16 3.68 -1.85 -0.84
C ALA A 16 3.65 -1.84 0.69
N VAL A 17 2.77 -2.63 1.28
CA VAL A 17 2.48 -2.59 2.72
C VAL A 17 2.68 -3.96 3.34
N GLY A 18 3.57 -4.04 4.34
CA GLY A 18 3.59 -5.12 5.33
C GLY A 18 3.01 -4.62 6.66
N GLY A 19 3.88 -4.39 7.64
CA GLY A 19 3.51 -3.82 8.94
C GLY A 19 3.08 -2.34 8.93
N GLY A 20 3.17 -1.63 7.80
CA GLY A 20 2.61 -0.28 7.64
C GLY A 20 3.50 0.90 8.01
N GLY A 21 4.74 0.68 8.49
CA GLY A 21 5.64 1.77 8.88
C GLY A 21 6.01 2.71 7.72
N TYR A 22 6.37 2.13 6.57
CA TYR A 22 6.79 2.90 5.39
C TYR A 22 5.67 3.77 4.82
N ILE A 23 4.49 3.18 4.60
CA ILE A 23 3.32 3.91 4.08
C ILE A 23 2.83 4.98 5.05
N SER A 24 2.94 4.74 6.37
CA SER A 24 2.59 5.75 7.38
C SER A 24 3.50 6.97 7.31
N GLY A 25 4.81 6.75 7.14
CA GLY A 25 5.78 7.84 6.95
C GLY A 25 5.52 8.65 5.69
N ILE A 26 5.28 7.97 4.56
CA ILE A 26 4.91 8.64 3.29
C ILE A 26 3.63 9.44 3.45
N GLY A 27 2.57 8.82 3.99
CA GLY A 27 1.27 9.48 4.14
C GLY A 27 1.33 10.72 5.01
N THR A 28 2.11 10.68 6.10
CA THR A 28 2.29 11.83 6.99
C THR A 28 2.91 13.01 6.24
N VAL A 29 3.91 12.76 5.40
CA VAL A 29 4.56 13.81 4.60
C VAL A 29 3.62 14.31 3.51
N LEU A 30 2.88 13.43 2.84
CA LEU A 30 1.92 13.83 1.79
C LEU A 30 0.80 14.69 2.37
N GLN A 31 0.24 14.36 3.54
CA GLN A 31 -0.79 15.19 4.17
C GLN A 31 -0.33 16.64 4.41
N GLN A 32 0.95 16.84 4.73
CA GLN A 32 1.49 18.18 4.99
C GLN A 32 1.89 18.92 3.71
N LEU A 33 2.53 18.23 2.77
CA LEU A 33 3.20 18.87 1.64
C LEU A 33 2.43 18.75 0.32
N SER A 34 1.61 17.72 0.13
CA SER A 34 0.79 17.52 -1.06
C SER A 34 -0.52 16.77 -0.74
N PRO A 35 -1.45 17.41 -0.01
CA PRO A 35 -2.68 16.76 0.49
C PRO A 35 -3.66 16.32 -0.61
N LYS A 36 -3.41 16.68 -1.86
CA LYS A 36 -4.20 16.23 -3.02
C LYS A 36 -3.67 14.93 -3.64
N THR A 37 -2.45 14.54 -3.30
CA THR A 37 -1.83 13.30 -3.79
C THR A 37 -2.50 12.10 -3.12
N GLN A 38 -3.02 11.16 -3.91
CA GLN A 38 -3.64 9.94 -3.36
C GLN A 38 -2.58 8.95 -2.85
N LEU A 39 -2.73 8.46 -1.64
CA LEU A 39 -1.91 7.37 -1.10
C LEU A 39 -2.63 6.04 -1.28
N ILE A 40 -2.05 5.19 -2.11
CA ILE A 40 -2.64 3.91 -2.51
C ILE A 40 -1.79 2.76 -1.96
N ALA A 41 -2.40 1.91 -1.16
CA ALA A 41 -1.74 0.78 -0.52
C ALA A 41 -1.89 -0.50 -1.36
N CYS A 42 -0.80 -1.27 -1.45
CA CYS A 42 -0.79 -2.54 -2.14
C CYS A 42 -0.18 -3.70 -1.34
N TRP A 43 -0.73 -4.90 -1.54
CA TRP A 43 -0.29 -6.13 -0.87
C TRP A 43 -0.17 -7.29 -1.85
N PRO A 44 0.74 -8.25 -1.61
CA PRO A 44 0.66 -9.56 -2.27
C PRO A 44 -0.61 -10.30 -1.82
N GLU A 45 -1.19 -11.11 -2.71
CA GLU A 45 -2.39 -11.91 -2.41
C GLU A 45 -2.20 -12.88 -1.24
N ASN A 46 -0.97 -13.33 -1.04
CA ASN A 46 -0.60 -14.34 -0.05
C ASN A 46 -0.22 -13.73 1.31
N ALA A 47 -0.03 -12.42 1.43
CA ALA A 47 0.27 -11.76 2.70
C ALA A 47 -0.57 -10.48 2.84
N THR A 48 -1.77 -10.65 3.40
CA THR A 48 -2.83 -9.64 3.45
C THR A 48 -3.24 -9.27 4.87
N SER A 49 -2.39 -9.51 5.88
CA SER A 49 -2.77 -9.28 7.28
C SER A 49 -3.23 -7.85 7.57
N MET A 50 -2.43 -6.85 7.18
CA MET A 50 -2.81 -5.44 7.36
C MET A 50 -4.05 -5.07 6.52
N TYR A 51 -4.13 -5.54 5.28
CA TYR A 51 -5.31 -5.30 4.43
C TYR A 51 -6.59 -5.81 5.10
N SER A 52 -6.57 -7.06 5.57
CA SER A 52 -7.71 -7.71 6.21
C SER A 52 -8.09 -7.02 7.52
N ALA A 53 -7.10 -6.62 8.33
CA ALA A 53 -7.35 -5.84 9.53
C ALA A 53 -8.00 -4.48 9.23
N LEU A 54 -7.57 -3.81 8.16
CA LEU A 54 -8.14 -2.52 7.75
C LEU A 54 -9.59 -2.67 7.25
N GLU A 55 -9.92 -3.77 6.58
CA GLU A 55 -11.30 -4.08 6.17
C GLU A 55 -12.18 -4.43 7.37
N ALA A 56 -11.66 -5.16 8.35
CA ALA A 56 -12.39 -5.53 9.56
C ALA A 56 -12.46 -4.40 10.62
N GLY A 57 -11.66 -3.35 10.45
CA GLY A 57 -11.56 -2.23 11.40
C GLY A 57 -10.79 -2.55 12.69
N HIS A 58 -10.21 -3.73 12.83
CA HIS A 58 -9.40 -4.14 13.98
C HIS A 58 -8.36 -5.20 13.56
N ILE A 59 -7.29 -5.34 14.36
CA ILE A 59 -6.23 -6.32 14.13
C ILE A 59 -6.68 -7.69 14.62
N PHE A 60 -6.54 -8.70 13.76
CA PHE A 60 -6.77 -10.10 14.08
C PHE A 60 -5.76 -11.00 13.35
N PRO A 61 -5.48 -12.22 13.84
CA PRO A 61 -4.58 -13.13 13.16
C PRO A 61 -5.10 -13.53 11.77
N VAL A 62 -4.25 -13.39 10.77
CA VAL A 62 -4.50 -13.85 9.40
C VAL A 62 -3.39 -14.82 9.03
N GLU A 63 -3.76 -15.98 8.50
CA GLU A 63 -2.79 -16.93 8.00
C GLU A 63 -2.26 -16.47 6.64
N GLU A 64 -0.96 -16.17 6.59
CA GLU A 64 -0.27 -15.79 5.37
C GLU A 64 0.38 -17.02 4.72
N GLN A 65 0.40 -17.03 3.40
CA GLN A 65 1.05 -18.05 2.59
C GLN A 65 2.38 -17.53 2.05
N GLU A 66 3.22 -18.45 1.54
CA GLU A 66 4.49 -18.06 0.91
C GLU A 66 4.28 -17.03 -0.20
N THR A 67 5.10 -15.99 -0.17
CA THR A 67 5.14 -14.92 -1.16
C THR A 67 6.58 -14.58 -1.51
N LEU A 68 6.80 -14.11 -2.73
CA LEU A 68 8.10 -13.55 -3.12
C LEU A 68 8.42 -12.22 -2.41
N SER A 69 7.40 -11.59 -1.82
CA SER A 69 7.50 -10.32 -1.12
C SER A 69 7.61 -10.56 0.38
N ASP A 70 8.71 -11.20 0.78
CA ASP A 70 9.04 -11.54 2.17
C ASP A 70 9.09 -10.29 3.08
N GLY A 71 9.64 -9.17 2.59
CA GLY A 71 9.70 -7.91 3.33
C GLY A 71 8.35 -7.24 3.61
N THR A 72 7.26 -7.72 2.99
CA THR A 72 5.89 -7.28 3.28
C THR A 72 5.04 -8.36 3.97
N ALA A 73 5.58 -9.57 4.13
CA ALA A 73 4.94 -10.64 4.87
C ALA A 73 5.34 -10.58 6.35
N GLY A 74 4.68 -11.38 7.19
CA GLY A 74 5.01 -11.51 8.61
C GLY A 74 3.92 -11.03 9.56
N GLY A 75 2.69 -10.81 9.06
CA GLY A 75 1.56 -10.44 9.90
C GLY A 75 1.61 -9.00 10.45
N VAL A 76 0.66 -8.70 11.33
CA VAL A 76 0.58 -7.42 12.07
C VAL A 76 0.39 -7.73 13.54
N GLU A 77 1.27 -7.19 14.39
CA GLU A 77 1.18 -7.39 15.83
C GLU A 77 -0.07 -6.71 16.42
N PRO A 78 -0.70 -7.29 17.46
CA PRO A 78 -1.75 -6.61 18.21
C PRO A 78 -1.27 -5.24 18.71
N ASN A 79 -2.14 -4.23 18.61
CA ASN A 79 -1.85 -2.84 19.00
C ASN A 79 -0.74 -2.15 18.19
N ALA A 80 -0.42 -2.65 16.99
CA ALA A 80 0.53 -1.98 16.09
C ALA A 80 0.13 -0.51 15.88
N ILE A 81 1.04 0.40 16.22
CA ILE A 81 0.83 1.86 16.10
C ILE A 81 0.55 2.31 14.67
N THR A 82 1.00 1.51 13.70
CA THR A 82 0.82 1.76 12.27
C THR A 82 -0.60 1.49 11.79
N PHE A 83 -1.38 0.67 12.52
CA PHE A 83 -2.76 0.36 12.15
C PHE A 83 -3.66 1.60 12.10
N PRO A 84 -3.79 2.41 13.17
CA PRO A 84 -4.60 3.64 13.11
C PRO A 84 -4.07 4.64 12.08
N LEU A 85 -2.75 4.72 11.89
CA LEU A 85 -2.17 5.57 10.84
C LEU A 85 -2.57 5.11 9.45
N CYS A 86 -2.51 3.80 9.18
CA CYS A 86 -2.96 3.23 7.92
C CYS A 86 -4.46 3.48 7.68
N GLN A 87 -5.31 3.42 8.72
CA GLN A 87 -6.73 3.76 8.61
C GLN A 87 -6.96 5.22 8.22
N GLN A 88 -6.13 6.14 8.71
CA GLN A 88 -6.27 7.57 8.47
C GLN A 88 -5.65 8.04 7.15
N LEU A 89 -4.55 7.41 6.73
CA LEU A 89 -3.72 7.91 5.64
C LEU A 89 -4.00 7.25 4.28
N ILE A 90 -4.54 6.03 4.26
CA ILE A 90 -4.70 5.26 3.02
C ILE A 90 -6.03 5.62 2.37
N ASP A 91 -5.99 6.18 1.17
CA ASP A 91 -7.19 6.52 0.39
C ASP A 91 -7.78 5.30 -0.30
N ARG A 92 -6.92 4.43 -0.83
CA ARG A 92 -7.31 3.28 -1.64
C ARG A 92 -6.46 2.07 -1.33
N LYS A 93 -7.11 0.91 -1.29
CA LYS A 93 -6.50 -0.38 -0.96
C LYS A 93 -6.71 -1.35 -2.11
N PHE A 94 -5.67 -2.07 -2.50
CA PHE A 94 -5.80 -3.17 -3.45
C PHE A 94 -4.80 -4.26 -3.15
N TRP A 95 -5.14 -5.50 -3.42
CA TRP A 95 -4.18 -6.58 -3.47
C TRP A 95 -3.82 -6.87 -4.93
N SER A 96 -2.56 -7.22 -5.14
CA SER A 96 -2.04 -7.68 -6.42
C SER A 96 -0.83 -8.53 -6.10
N VAL A 97 -0.84 -9.79 -6.52
CA VAL A 97 0.29 -10.53 -7.10
C VAL A 97 0.03 -12.02 -6.90
N LYS A 98 -0.37 -12.69 -7.99
CA LYS A 98 -0.09 -14.12 -8.17
C LYS A 98 1.28 -14.30 -8.77
N ARG A 99 2.03 -15.28 -8.28
CA ARG A 99 3.22 -15.80 -8.98
C ARG A 99 2.79 -16.24 -10.38
N LYS A 100 3.32 -15.63 -11.44
CA LYS A 100 3.30 -16.28 -12.76
C LYS A 100 4.33 -17.40 -12.74
N SER A 101 4.04 -18.52 -13.43
CA SER A 101 4.91 -19.72 -13.49
C SER A 101 6.36 -19.46 -13.93
N ASN A 102 6.67 -18.26 -14.42
CA ASN A 102 7.98 -17.83 -14.89
C ASN A 102 8.78 -16.93 -13.93
N GLY A 103 8.38 -16.83 -12.65
CA GLY A 103 9.13 -16.06 -11.65
C GLY A 103 8.98 -14.53 -11.74
N ARG A 104 8.07 -14.02 -12.58
CA ARG A 104 7.79 -12.57 -12.68
C ARG A 104 6.59 -12.16 -11.83
N CYS A 105 6.71 -10.99 -11.23
CA CYS A 105 5.63 -10.28 -10.53
C CYS A 105 4.48 -9.97 -11.51
N ALA A 106 3.22 -10.24 -11.11
CA ALA A 106 2.07 -9.96 -11.96
C ALA A 106 1.86 -8.44 -12.12
N ARG A 107 1.23 -8.07 -13.25
CA ARG A 107 0.98 -6.68 -13.65
C ARG A 107 -0.09 -6.08 -12.73
N LEU A 108 0.03 -4.79 -12.40
CA LEU A 108 -0.99 -4.04 -11.63
C LEU A 108 -2.40 -4.27 -12.21
N PRO A 109 -3.44 -4.45 -11.36
CA PRO A 109 -4.81 -4.65 -11.81
C PRO A 109 -5.27 -3.55 -12.79
N PRO A 110 -6.15 -3.87 -13.76
CA PRO A 110 -6.69 -2.87 -14.70
C PRO A 110 -7.31 -1.65 -14.02
N ALA A 111 -7.85 -1.80 -12.80
CA ALA A 111 -8.41 -0.73 -11.97
C ALA A 111 -7.39 0.37 -11.58
N ILE A 112 -6.09 0.10 -11.74
CA ILE A 112 -4.98 1.03 -11.45
C ILE A 112 -4.35 1.57 -12.72
N ALA A 113 -4.48 0.86 -13.85
CA ALA A 113 -3.98 1.35 -15.13
C ALA A 113 -4.61 2.70 -15.54
N GLY A 114 -5.82 3.00 -15.06
CA GLY A 114 -6.48 4.29 -15.23
C GLY A 114 -5.92 5.43 -14.38
N LEU A 115 -5.35 5.12 -13.20
CA LEU A 115 -4.70 6.09 -12.30
C LEU A 115 -3.32 6.53 -12.82
N LEU A 116 -2.64 5.67 -13.58
CA LEU A 116 -1.33 5.96 -14.18
C LEU A 116 -1.43 6.80 -15.47
N LYS A 117 -2.63 7.17 -15.90
CA LYS A 117 -2.79 8.12 -17.00
C LYS A 117 -2.49 9.52 -16.46
N ALA A 118 -1.24 9.94 -16.62
CA ALA A 118 -0.81 11.31 -16.39
C ALA A 118 -1.82 12.29 -16.99
N ARG A 119 -2.14 13.38 -16.27
CA ARG A 119 -2.90 14.48 -16.85
C ARG A 119 -2.19 14.93 -18.15
N PRO A 120 -2.91 15.12 -19.26
CA PRO A 120 -2.33 15.88 -20.37
C PRO A 120 -2.02 17.28 -19.84
N GLY A 121 -0.75 17.67 -19.97
CA GLY A 121 -0.28 19.03 -19.64
C GLY A 121 -0.91 20.10 -20.53
#